data_AF-A0A5C0UIA5-F1
#
_entry.id   AF-A0A5C0UIA5-F1
#
_cell.length_a   1.000
_cell.length_b   1.000
_cell.length_c   1.000
_cell.angle_alpha   90.00
_cell.angle_beta   90.00
_cell.angle_gamma   90.00
#
_symmetry.space_group_name_H-M   'P 1'
#
loop_
_entity.id
_entity.type
_entity.pdbx_description
1 polymer ?
#
loop_
_entity_poly.entity_id
_entity_poly.type
_entity_poly.pdbx_seq_one_letter_code
_entity_poly.pdbx_strand_id
1 'polypeptide(L)'
;MKNMHKTGVKMKVELLPFIDSSVASYQKMLSQSDKIEELRIEVQEEKDQLLIDKGIERGLKGGIEQVAMNLLRVNMPIEDIMKVTGLDENRLSELKENMR
;
A
#
# COMPACT_ATOMS: atom_id res chain seq x y z
N MET A 1 70.41 -20.34 -28.32
CA MET A 1 69.08 -20.51 -28.95
C MET A 1 68.03 -19.90 -28.04
N LYS A 2 67.26 -18.97 -28.62
CA LYS A 2 65.92 -18.45 -28.30
C LYS A 2 65.48 -18.25 -26.83
N ASN A 3 65.48 -16.96 -26.47
CA ASN A 3 64.67 -16.26 -25.48
C ASN A 3 63.37 -16.97 -25.08
N MET A 4 63.29 -17.33 -23.80
CA MET A 4 62.09 -17.78 -23.12
C MET A 4 61.22 -16.54 -22.81
N HIS A 5 60.28 -16.22 -23.70
CA HIS A 5 59.39 -15.08 -23.54
C HIS A 5 58.42 -15.30 -22.36
N LYS A 6 58.41 -14.31 -21.46
CA LYS A 6 57.51 -14.20 -20.31
C LYS A 6 56.06 -14.00 -20.80
N THR A 7 55.36 -15.09 -21.14
CA THR A 7 53.97 -15.07 -21.62
C THR A 7 52.92 -15.27 -20.53
N GLY A 8 53.30 -15.22 -19.24
CA GLY A 8 52.36 -15.41 -18.11
C GLY A 8 51.80 -14.12 -17.47
N VAL A 9 52.39 -12.95 -17.75
CA VAL A 9 52.10 -11.72 -16.99
C VAL A 9 51.16 -10.74 -17.73
N LYS A 10 51.09 -10.77 -19.07
CA LYS A 10 50.27 -9.81 -19.85
C LYS A 10 48.76 -10.07 -19.77
N MET A 11 48.34 -11.34 -19.69
CA MET A 11 46.92 -11.70 -19.65
C MET A 11 46.22 -11.24 -18.36
N LYS A 12 46.96 -11.16 -17.24
CA LYS A 12 46.44 -10.68 -15.95
C LYS A 12 46.14 -9.18 -15.96
N VAL A 13 46.87 -8.38 -16.73
CA VAL A 13 46.74 -6.91 -16.73
C VAL A 13 45.57 -6.46 -17.61
N GLU A 14 45.31 -7.16 -18.71
CA GLU A 14 44.19 -6.84 -19.64
C GLU A 14 42.82 -7.26 -19.11
N LEU A 15 42.75 -8.29 -18.25
CA LEU A 15 41.48 -8.78 -17.68
C LEU A 15 40.99 -7.96 -16.47
N LEU A 16 41.89 -7.25 -15.77
CA LEU A 16 41.54 -6.48 -14.56
C LEU A 16 40.47 -5.39 -14.82
N PRO A 17 40.60 -4.52 -15.84
CA PRO A 17 39.57 -3.50 -16.12
C PRO A 17 38.20 -4.09 -16.48
N PHE A 18 38.18 -5.27 -17.11
CA PHE A 18 36.93 -5.97 -17.43
C PHE A 18 36.25 -6.51 -16.16
N ILE A 19 37.03 -7.09 -15.25
CA ILE A 19 36.54 -7.57 -13.95
C ILE A 19 36.00 -6.39 -13.13
N ASP A 20 36.73 -5.28 -13.01
CA ASP A 20 36.30 -4.11 -12.25
C ASP A 20 35.00 -3.49 -12.80
N SER A 21 34.88 -3.39 -14.13
CA SER A 21 33.66 -2.91 -14.81
C SER A 21 32.47 -3.85 -14.56
N SER A 22 32.70 -5.17 -14.61
CA SER A 22 31.65 -6.16 -14.32
C SER A 22 31.20 -6.08 -12.86
N VAL A 23 32.13 -5.98 -11.89
CA VAL A 23 31.83 -5.86 -10.47
C VAL A 23 31.01 -4.59 -10.20
N ALA A 24 31.40 -3.45 -10.78
CA ALA A 24 30.64 -2.21 -10.66
C ALA A 24 29.22 -2.33 -11.24
N SER A 25 29.07 -3.06 -12.35
CA SER A 25 27.76 -3.32 -12.96
C SER A 25 26.88 -4.20 -12.06
N TYR A 26 27.44 -5.24 -11.45
CA TYR A 26 26.74 -6.09 -10.49
C TYR A 26 26.34 -5.32 -9.22
N GLN A 27 27.24 -4.49 -8.67
CA GLN A 27 26.95 -3.64 -7.51
C GLN A 27 25.80 -2.67 -7.80
N LYS A 28 25.80 -2.05 -8.99
CA LYS A 28 24.72 -1.17 -9.43
C LYS A 28 23.40 -1.93 -9.52
N MET A 29 23.40 -3.13 -10.09
CA MET A 29 22.21 -3.98 -10.17
C MET A 29 21.67 -4.36 -8.78
N LEU A 30 22.55 -4.73 -7.84
CA LEU A 30 22.16 -5.02 -6.45
C LEU A 30 21.51 -3.80 -5.80
N SER A 31 22.12 -2.62 -5.92
CA SER A 31 21.55 -1.38 -5.36
C SER A 31 20.18 -1.01 -5.96
N GLN A 32 19.96 -1.34 -7.23
CA GLN A 32 18.66 -1.15 -7.87
C GLN A 32 17.64 -2.17 -7.36
N SER A 33 18.06 -3.41 -7.12
CA SER A 33 17.21 -4.44 -6.52
C SER A 33 16.77 -4.04 -5.10
N ASP A 34 17.69 -3.54 -4.29
CA ASP A 34 17.39 -3.07 -2.93
C ASP A 34 16.36 -1.95 -2.96
N LYS A 35 16.55 -0.96 -3.84
CA LYS A 35 15.60 0.15 -4.01
C LYS A 35 14.22 -0.31 -4.49
N ILE A 36 14.15 -1.33 -5.36
CA ILE A 36 12.88 -1.90 -5.80
C ILE A 36 12.15 -2.55 -4.62
N GLU A 37 12.88 -3.23 -3.75
CA GLU A 37 12.29 -3.91 -2.60
C GLU A 37 11.79 -2.90 -1.55
N GLU A 38 12.56 -1.85 -1.28
CA GLU A 38 12.12 -0.73 -0.44
C GLU A 38 10.81 -0.10 -0.95
N LEU A 39 10.74 0.19 -2.26
CA LEU A 39 9.54 0.75 -2.88
C LEU A 39 8.34 -0.21 -2.79
N ARG A 40 8.57 -1.53 -2.87
CA ARG A 40 7.49 -2.51 -2.72
C ARG A 40 6.93 -2.52 -1.31
N ILE A 41 7.79 -2.42 -0.30
CA ILE A 41 7.39 -2.34 1.10
C ILE A 41 6.55 -1.08 1.32
N GLU A 42 7.03 0.08 0.86
CA GLU A 42 6.32 1.36 0.99
C GLU A 42 4.92 1.32 0.33
N VAL A 43 4.84 0.81 -0.91
CA VAL A 43 3.55 0.64 -1.61
C VAL A 43 2.62 -0.32 -0.88
N GLN A 44 3.15 -1.38 -0.28
CA GLN A 44 2.36 -2.35 0.45
C GLN A 44 1.82 -1.76 1.76
N GLU A 45 2.65 -1.02 2.51
CA GLU A 45 2.23 -0.31 3.72
C GLU A 45 1.15 0.73 3.43
N GLU A 46 1.31 1.53 2.36
CA GLU A 46 0.29 2.51 1.95
C GLU A 46 -1.04 1.85 1.60
N LYS A 47 -0.98 0.72 0.86
CA LYS A 47 -2.16 -0.05 0.50
C LYS A 47 -2.88 -0.61 1.72
N ASP A 48 -2.13 -1.13 2.69
CA ASP A 48 -2.70 -1.68 3.92
C ASP A 48 -3.34 -0.58 4.77
N GLN A 49 -2.71 0.59 4.86
CA GLN A 49 -3.29 1.75 5.51
C GLN A 49 -4.60 2.20 4.83
N LEU A 50 -4.62 2.27 3.49
CA LEU A 50 -5.82 2.61 2.74
C LEU A 50 -6.97 1.61 2.97
N LEU A 51 -6.66 0.32 3.12
CA LEU A 51 -7.66 -0.69 3.43
C LEU A 51 -8.23 -0.51 4.84
N ILE A 52 -7.38 -0.19 5.82
CA ILE A 52 -7.79 0.13 7.19
C ILE A 52 -8.70 1.35 7.20
N ASP A 53 -8.30 2.44 6.54
CA ASP A 53 -9.07 3.69 6.51
C ASP A 53 -10.44 3.47 5.87
N LYS A 54 -10.51 2.75 4.74
CA LYS A 54 -11.77 2.37 4.12
C LYS A 54 -12.63 1.48 5.01
N GLY A 55 -12.01 0.58 5.77
CA GLY A 55 -12.68 -0.26 6.76
C GLY A 55 -13.33 0.57 7.87
N ILE A 56 -12.57 1.52 8.43
CA ILE A 56 -13.05 2.44 9.46
C ILE A 56 -14.20 3.31 8.94
N GLU A 57 -14.05 3.91 7.76
CA GLU A 57 -15.10 4.75 7.16
C GLU A 57 -16.40 3.96 6.95
N ARG A 58 -16.30 2.76 6.38
CA ARG A 58 -17.46 1.86 6.19
C ARG A 58 -18.08 1.46 7.53
N GLY A 59 -17.26 1.13 8.52
CA GLY A 59 -17.70 0.77 9.86
C GLY A 59 -18.45 1.91 10.56
N LEU A 60 -17.93 3.14 10.48
CA LEU A 60 -18.58 4.33 11.04
C LEU A 60 -19.93 4.61 10.37
N LYS A 61 -19.97 4.61 9.03
CA LYS A 61 -21.23 4.81 8.28
C LYS A 61 -22.25 3.73 8.62
N GLY A 62 -21.86 2.46 8.58
CA GLY A 62 -22.74 1.34 8.93
C GLY A 62 -23.22 1.38 10.38
N GLY A 63 -22.34 1.78 11.31
CA GLY A 63 -22.69 1.96 12.72
C GLY A 63 -23.72 3.05 12.95
N ILE A 64 -23.54 4.23 12.33
CA ILE A 64 -24.50 5.34 12.40
C ILE A 64 -25.86 4.92 11.85
N GLU A 65 -25.89 4.24 10.70
CA GLU A 65 -27.12 3.73 10.10
C GLU A 65 -27.80 2.68 10.98
N GLN A 66 -27.02 1.78 11.59
CA GLN A 66 -27.56 0.78 12.51
C GLN A 66 -28.20 1.41 13.75
N VAL A 67 -27.58 2.46 14.30
CA VAL A 67 -28.16 3.25 15.39
C VAL A 67 -29.46 3.91 14.92
N ALA A 68 -29.45 4.57 13.77
CA ALA A 68 -30.66 5.20 13.21
C ALA A 68 -31.80 4.20 13.03
N MET A 69 -31.54 3.02 12.44
CA MET A 69 -32.52 1.94 12.29
C MET A 69 -33.08 1.50 13.65
N ASN A 70 -32.24 1.36 14.67
CA ASN A 70 -32.69 0.98 16.00
C ASN A 70 -33.58 2.06 16.65
N LEU A 71 -33.25 3.33 16.47
CA LEU A 71 -34.07 4.45 16.94
C LEU A 71 -35.43 4.53 16.20
N LEU A 72 -35.43 4.26 14.90
CA LEU A 72 -36.66 4.13 14.10
C LEU A 72 -37.54 2.97 14.62
N ARG A 73 -36.95 1.81 14.96
CA ARG A 73 -37.69 0.65 15.52
C ARG A 73 -38.40 0.96 16.83
N VAL A 74 -37.85 1.86 17.64
CA VAL A 74 -38.47 2.30 18.90
C VAL A 74 -39.36 3.53 18.74
N ASN A 75 -39.71 3.89 17.49
CA ASN A 75 -40.57 5.03 17.14
C ASN A 75 -40.07 6.38 17.69
N MET A 76 -38.75 6.58 17.75
CA MET A 76 -38.19 7.89 18.08
C MET A 76 -38.56 8.92 16.99
N PRO A 77 -38.87 10.19 17.35
CA PRO A 77 -39.15 11.25 16.38
C PRO A 77 -38.00 11.46 15.41
N ILE A 78 -38.31 11.69 14.12
CA ILE A 78 -37.31 11.83 13.05
C ILE A 78 -36.36 12.97 13.35
N GLU A 79 -36.86 14.11 13.84
CA GLU A 79 -36.07 15.29 14.15
C GLU A 79 -35.01 15.00 15.22
N ASP A 80 -35.30 14.13 16.18
CA ASP A 80 -34.36 13.75 17.23
C ASP A 80 -33.35 12.71 16.74
N ILE A 81 -33.77 11.79 15.87
CA ILE A 81 -32.84 10.85 15.20
C ILE A 81 -31.83 11.63 14.36
N MET A 82 -32.27 12.64 13.60
CA MET A 82 -31.38 13.50 12.81
C MET A 82 -30.35 14.22 13.70
N LYS A 83 -30.75 14.74 14.86
CA LYS A 83 -29.83 15.38 15.82
C LYS A 83 -28.80 14.40 16.40
N VAL A 84 -29.21 13.17 16.71
CA VAL A 84 -28.33 12.16 17.32
C VAL A 84 -27.36 11.55 16.32
N THR A 85 -27.83 11.27 15.11
CA THR A 85 -27.07 10.50 14.11
C THR A 85 -26.39 11.38 13.06
N GLY A 86 -26.84 12.64 12.91
CA GLY A 86 -26.40 13.53 11.85
C GLY A 86 -26.91 13.16 10.46
N LEU A 87 -27.77 12.14 10.35
CA LEU A 87 -28.39 11.76 9.08
C LEU A 87 -29.49 12.75 8.69
N ASP A 88 -29.68 12.95 7.39
CA ASP A 88 -30.78 13.74 6.85
C ASP A 88 -32.08 12.94 6.74
N GLU A 89 -33.18 13.64 6.52
CA GLU A 89 -34.52 13.04 6.40
C GLU A 89 -34.63 12.06 5.23
N ASN A 90 -33.93 12.32 4.12
CA ASN A 90 -33.94 11.44 2.95
C ASN A 90 -33.31 10.09 3.31
N ARG A 91 -32.14 10.09 3.95
CA ARG A 91 -31.46 8.87 4.36
C ARG A 91 -32.27 8.10 5.39
N LEU A 92 -32.89 8.79 6.36
CA LEU A 92 -33.77 8.14 7.32
C LEU A 92 -35.01 7.52 6.66
N SER A 93 -35.55 8.15 5.62
CA SER A 93 -36.67 7.63 4.84
C SER A 93 -36.27 6.37 4.07
N GLU A 94 -35.12 6.36 3.39
CA GLU A 94 -34.57 5.18 2.72
C GLU A 94 -34.35 4.01 3.71
N LEU A 95 -33.77 4.30 4.88
CA LEU A 95 -33.57 3.28 5.92
C LEU A 95 -34.90 2.69 6.38
N LYS A 96 -35.92 3.54 6.58
CA LYS A 96 -37.26 3.12 6.98
C LYS A 96 -37.95 2.27 5.92
N GLU A 97 -37.75 2.56 4.64
CA GLU A 97 -38.27 1.74 3.54
C GLU A 97 -37.60 0.38 3.46
N ASN A 98 -36.28 0.32 3.62
CA ASN A 98 -35.51 -0.93 3.61
C ASN A 98 -35.82 -1.86 4.81
N MET A 99 -36.53 -1.36 5.83
CA MET A 99 -36.94 -2.12 7.01
C MET A 99 -38.35 -2.72 6.91
N ARG A 100 -39.11 -2.36 5.87
CA ARG A 100 -40.46 -2.90 5.60
C ARG A 100 -40.38 -4.27 4.93
#